data_AF-A0A4W6BQX4-F1
#
_entry.id   AF-A0A4W6BQX4-F1
#
_cell.length_a   1.000
_cell.length_b   1.000
_cell.length_c   1.000
_cell.angle_alpha   90.00
_cell.angle_beta   90.00
_cell.angle_gamma   90.00
#
_symmetry.space_group_name_H-M   'P 1'
#
loop_
_entity.id
_entity.type
_entity.pdbx_description
1 polymer ?
#
loop_
_entity_poly.entity_id
_entity_poly.type
_entity_poly.pdbx_seq_one_letter_code
_entity_poly.pdbx_strand_id
1 'polypeptide(L)'
;YSDQPPGCSADNQKFGHSKGVVMVDKTTAVWLLHSTPQFPFRRDQNKFWPPSGAKNAQTFICVKFPSEPAYIEHIGNSIRAFPFDHYIPDGFYKELKELKDVVNWNKLDPPGVLQLLIKKGDVTFYSIAKKQAVKEKDLYVSIAKEVKSHVNVQTWHSDTEGDISYCKGPENVYNIKSVQIKDLGEWSPGNDHSKWCVDENKLWTCIADVNRAKTQFLRYGGALCIKDKNIAEIFMSFKKETESSRTGPPILTL
;
A
#
# COMPACT_ATOMS: atom_id res chain seq x y z
N TYR A 1 -10.93 -6.01 -5.41
CA TYR A 1 -11.09 -4.55 -5.50
C TYR A 1 -9.90 -3.98 -6.27
N SER A 2 -10.08 -2.87 -6.97
CA SER A 2 -9.00 -2.20 -7.72
C SER A 2 -9.48 -0.84 -8.17
N ASP A 3 -8.65 0.19 -8.12
CA ASP A 3 -8.99 1.50 -8.69
C ASP A 3 -8.87 1.56 -10.22
N GLN A 4 -8.18 0.60 -10.81
CA GLN A 4 -8.00 0.43 -12.25
C GLN A 4 -8.27 -1.03 -12.64
N PRO A 5 -9.51 -1.52 -12.48
CA PRO A 5 -9.87 -2.87 -12.88
C PRO A 5 -9.96 -3.02 -14.41
N PRO A 6 -10.00 -4.25 -14.91
CA PRO A 6 -10.31 -4.59 -16.29
C PRO A 6 -11.64 -3.98 -16.77
N GLY A 7 -11.56 -3.12 -17.78
CA GLY A 7 -12.73 -2.59 -18.49
C GLY A 7 -13.50 -1.45 -17.80
N CYS A 8 -13.04 -0.96 -16.64
CA CYS A 8 -13.56 0.27 -16.03
C CYS A 8 -12.51 0.96 -15.14
N SER A 9 -12.88 2.09 -14.54
CA SER A 9 -12.01 2.85 -13.62
C SER A 9 -12.83 3.34 -12.43
N ALA A 10 -12.20 3.38 -11.26
CA ALA A 10 -12.83 3.96 -10.08
C ALA A 10 -12.84 5.49 -10.15
N ASP A 11 -13.82 6.12 -9.49
CA ASP A 11 -13.83 7.56 -9.25
C ASP A 11 -12.73 7.93 -8.24
N ASN A 12 -11.68 8.62 -8.71
CA ASN A 12 -10.51 8.98 -7.91
C ASN A 12 -10.82 9.91 -6.72
N GLN A 13 -11.97 10.58 -6.69
CA GLN A 13 -12.40 11.40 -5.55
C GLN A 13 -13.11 10.58 -4.47
N LYS A 14 -13.63 9.39 -4.84
CA LYS A 14 -14.39 8.51 -3.95
C LYS A 14 -13.59 7.30 -3.48
N PHE A 15 -12.73 6.74 -4.30
CA PHE A 15 -12.06 5.48 -4.00
C PHE A 15 -10.54 5.64 -3.88
N GLY A 16 -9.95 4.78 -3.06
CA GLY A 16 -8.52 4.75 -2.84
C GLY A 16 -7.72 4.31 -4.07
N HIS A 17 -6.43 4.60 -4.09
CA HIS A 17 -5.49 4.06 -5.07
C HIS A 17 -5.08 2.63 -4.71
N SER A 18 -6.04 1.77 -4.43
CA SER A 18 -5.78 0.45 -3.83
C SER A 18 -6.19 -0.67 -4.76
N LYS A 19 -5.45 -1.78 -4.71
CA LYS A 19 -5.76 -3.00 -5.46
C LYS A 19 -5.49 -4.24 -4.63
N GLY A 20 -6.36 -5.23 -4.77
CA GLY A 20 -6.23 -6.46 -4.02
C GLY A 20 -7.44 -7.38 -4.06
N VAL A 21 -7.29 -8.49 -3.35
CA VAL A 21 -8.31 -9.54 -3.21
C VAL A 21 -8.49 -9.82 -1.73
N VAL A 22 -9.75 -9.80 -1.28
CA VAL A 22 -10.14 -10.23 0.07
C VAL A 22 -11.00 -11.47 -0.06
N MET A 23 -10.63 -12.52 0.65
CA MET A 23 -11.42 -13.74 0.77
C MET A 23 -11.69 -13.99 2.23
N VAL A 24 -12.92 -14.36 2.59
CA VAL A 24 -13.33 -14.54 3.98
C VAL A 24 -14.13 -15.84 4.09
N ASP A 25 -13.76 -16.66 5.05
CA ASP A 25 -14.61 -17.73 5.61
C ASP A 25 -15.02 -17.36 7.05
N LYS A 26 -15.67 -18.27 7.78
CA LYS A 26 -16.18 -17.98 9.13
C LYS A 26 -15.12 -17.73 10.20
N THR A 27 -13.87 -18.08 9.93
CA THR A 27 -12.76 -18.06 10.89
C THR A 27 -11.52 -17.34 10.37
N THR A 28 -11.38 -17.28 9.05
CA THR A 28 -10.18 -16.87 8.35
C THR A 28 -10.54 -15.82 7.32
N ALA A 29 -9.75 -14.76 7.26
CA ALA A 29 -9.65 -13.87 6.14
C ALA A 29 -8.27 -13.99 5.48
N VAL A 30 -8.23 -13.79 4.17
CA VAL A 30 -7.02 -13.67 3.36
C VAL A 30 -7.08 -12.34 2.64
N TRP A 31 -6.00 -11.58 2.73
CA TRP A 31 -5.84 -10.33 2.01
C TRP A 31 -4.58 -10.36 1.15
N LEU A 32 -4.77 -10.27 -0.16
CA LEU A 32 -3.74 -10.03 -1.15
C LEU A 32 -3.75 -8.55 -1.53
N LEU A 33 -2.67 -7.82 -1.24
CA LEU A 33 -2.45 -6.45 -1.70
C LEU A 33 -1.41 -6.46 -2.83
N HIS A 34 -1.64 -5.67 -3.88
CA HIS A 34 -0.72 -5.57 -5.01
C HIS A 34 -0.77 -4.22 -5.72
N SER A 35 0.21 -3.95 -6.59
CA SER A 35 0.27 -2.72 -7.39
C SER A 35 -0.21 -2.87 -8.84
N THR A 36 -0.41 -4.10 -9.34
CA THR A 36 -0.70 -4.39 -10.76
C THR A 36 -2.05 -3.83 -11.24
N PRO A 37 -2.09 -2.91 -12.21
CA PRO A 37 -3.34 -2.44 -12.80
C PRO A 37 -3.95 -3.51 -13.71
N GLN A 38 -5.26 -3.43 -13.93
CA GLN A 38 -6.01 -4.37 -14.78
C GLN A 38 -5.89 -5.84 -14.31
N PHE A 39 -5.61 -6.05 -13.02
CA PHE A 39 -5.51 -7.36 -12.39
C PHE A 39 -6.43 -7.46 -11.15
N PRO A 40 -7.01 -8.63 -10.88
CA PRO A 40 -7.14 -9.78 -11.80
C PRO A 40 -8.15 -9.47 -12.92
N PHE A 41 -8.04 -10.14 -14.08
CA PHE A 41 -8.92 -9.86 -15.23
C PHE A 41 -10.41 -10.04 -14.89
N ARG A 42 -10.74 -11.16 -14.24
CA ARG A 42 -11.97 -11.53 -13.50
C ARG A 42 -11.64 -12.80 -12.69
N ARG A 43 -12.64 -13.46 -12.10
CA ARG A 43 -12.56 -14.86 -11.65
C ARG A 43 -12.48 -15.87 -12.82
N ASP A 44 -11.58 -15.62 -13.77
CA ASP A 44 -11.29 -16.48 -14.93
C ASP A 44 -9.86 -17.00 -14.80
N GLN A 45 -9.73 -18.30 -14.51
CA GLN A 45 -8.45 -18.97 -14.30
C GLN A 45 -7.58 -18.99 -15.58
N ASN A 46 -8.19 -18.91 -16.76
CA ASN A 46 -7.49 -18.93 -18.03
C ASN A 46 -6.96 -17.55 -18.47
N LYS A 47 -7.38 -16.48 -17.77
CA LYS A 47 -7.00 -15.08 -18.06
C LYS A 47 -6.55 -14.35 -16.81
N PHE A 48 -5.80 -15.04 -15.94
CA PHE A 48 -5.44 -14.50 -14.63
C PHE A 48 -4.51 -13.28 -14.69
N TRP A 49 -3.45 -13.34 -15.51
CA TRP A 49 -2.42 -12.29 -15.59
C TRP A 49 -2.64 -11.36 -16.80
N PRO A 50 -2.72 -10.02 -16.61
CA PRO A 50 -2.87 -9.09 -17.73
C PRO A 50 -1.53 -8.89 -18.46
N PRO A 51 -1.54 -8.76 -19.80
CA PRO A 51 -0.33 -8.43 -20.56
C PRO A 51 0.37 -7.15 -20.09
N SER A 52 -0.38 -6.16 -19.59
CA SER A 52 0.16 -4.92 -19.03
C SER A 52 0.97 -5.12 -17.74
N GLY A 53 0.78 -6.23 -17.03
CA GLY A 53 1.46 -6.52 -15.77
C GLY A 53 2.96 -6.79 -15.94
N ALA A 54 3.42 -7.14 -17.15
CA ALA A 54 4.82 -7.46 -17.43
C ALA A 54 5.72 -6.23 -17.67
N LYS A 55 5.12 -5.03 -17.82
CA LYS A 55 5.86 -3.83 -18.23
C LYS A 55 6.72 -3.23 -17.12
N ASN A 56 6.19 -3.19 -15.89
CA ASN A 56 6.79 -2.49 -14.75
C ASN A 56 6.90 -3.43 -13.57
N ALA A 57 7.92 -3.25 -12.73
CA ALA A 57 8.02 -3.98 -11.47
C ALA A 57 6.77 -3.75 -10.59
N GLN A 58 6.40 -4.78 -9.84
CA GLN A 58 5.20 -4.82 -8.99
C GLN A 58 5.53 -5.51 -7.67
N THR A 59 4.78 -5.20 -6.63
CA THR A 59 4.80 -5.98 -5.37
C THR A 59 3.47 -6.69 -5.17
N PHE A 60 3.55 -7.86 -4.55
CA PHE A 60 2.43 -8.63 -4.05
C PHE A 60 2.75 -9.04 -2.61
N ILE A 61 1.78 -8.88 -1.72
CA ILE A 61 1.86 -9.35 -0.34
C ILE A 61 0.54 -10.02 0.01
N CYS A 62 0.62 -11.18 0.66
CA CYS A 62 -0.55 -11.95 1.06
C CYS A 62 -0.45 -12.30 2.53
N VAL A 63 -1.53 -12.06 3.28
CA VAL A 63 -1.63 -12.39 4.70
C VAL A 63 -2.93 -13.13 4.98
N LYS A 64 -2.82 -14.16 5.83
CA LYS A 64 -3.97 -14.87 6.42
C LYS A 64 -4.11 -14.42 7.88
N PHE A 65 -5.31 -14.01 8.29
CA PHE A 65 -5.61 -13.51 9.64
C PHE A 65 -7.04 -13.92 10.05
N PRO A 66 -7.43 -13.78 11.33
CA PRO A 66 -8.80 -14.09 11.77
C PRO A 66 -9.84 -13.23 11.06
N SER A 67 -11.03 -13.79 10.76
CA SER A 67 -12.12 -13.08 10.08
C SER A 67 -12.92 -12.15 11.01
N GLU A 68 -12.23 -11.29 11.77
CA GLU A 68 -12.87 -10.36 12.70
C GLU A 68 -13.47 -9.14 11.98
N PRO A 69 -14.66 -8.65 12.36
CA PRO A 69 -15.31 -7.49 11.76
C PRO A 69 -14.43 -6.26 11.59
N ALA A 70 -13.66 -5.90 12.62
CA ALA A 70 -12.80 -4.71 12.61
C ALA A 70 -11.73 -4.74 11.50
N TYR A 71 -11.20 -5.92 11.17
CA TYR A 71 -10.21 -6.05 10.10
C TYR A 71 -10.85 -5.90 8.72
N ILE A 72 -12.04 -6.46 8.54
CA ILE A 72 -12.79 -6.35 7.28
C ILE A 72 -13.22 -4.90 7.03
N GLU A 73 -13.69 -4.23 8.08
CA GLU A 73 -14.04 -2.81 8.07
C GLU A 73 -12.83 -1.95 7.65
N HIS A 74 -11.64 -2.23 8.19
CA HIS A 74 -10.41 -1.54 7.81
C HIS A 74 -10.06 -1.72 6.32
N ILE A 75 -10.05 -2.97 5.85
CA ILE A 75 -9.58 -3.33 4.49
C ILE A 75 -10.52 -2.80 3.40
N GLY A 76 -11.81 -2.61 3.66
CA GLY A 76 -12.71 -2.10 2.64
C GLY A 76 -13.11 -0.64 2.83
N ASN A 77 -13.51 -0.24 4.04
CA ASN A 77 -14.10 1.07 4.27
C ASN A 77 -13.03 2.14 4.54
N SER A 78 -11.99 1.84 5.34
CA SER A 78 -10.96 2.82 5.70
C SER A 78 -10.01 3.15 4.55
N ILE A 79 -9.68 2.18 3.69
CA ILE A 79 -8.90 2.44 2.45
C ILE A 79 -9.78 2.88 1.27
N ARG A 80 -11.12 2.86 1.45
CA ARG A 80 -12.15 3.12 0.42
C ARG A 80 -11.89 2.32 -0.85
N ALA A 81 -11.79 1.01 -0.71
CA ALA A 81 -11.57 0.09 -1.83
C ALA A 81 -12.72 0.19 -2.85
N PHE A 82 -12.40 0.08 -4.15
CA PHE A 82 -13.43 -0.04 -5.20
C PHE A 82 -13.72 -1.53 -5.52
N PRO A 83 -14.83 -2.11 -5.05
CA PRO A 83 -15.19 -3.49 -5.32
C PRO A 83 -15.82 -3.64 -6.71
N PHE A 84 -14.99 -3.87 -7.72
CA PHE A 84 -15.43 -4.06 -9.11
C PHE A 84 -16.05 -5.43 -9.41
N ASP A 85 -15.74 -6.45 -8.61
CA ASP A 85 -16.33 -7.80 -8.63
C ASP A 85 -16.36 -8.32 -7.19
N HIS A 86 -17.43 -9.04 -6.84
CA HIS A 86 -17.60 -9.67 -5.53
C HIS A 86 -18.55 -10.87 -5.61
N TYR A 87 -18.49 -11.72 -4.58
CA TYR A 87 -19.45 -12.80 -4.38
C TYR A 87 -19.56 -13.08 -2.89
N ILE A 88 -20.77 -12.86 -2.38
CA ILE A 88 -21.13 -13.12 -0.99
C ILE A 88 -22.38 -14.02 -1.06
N PRO A 89 -22.28 -15.31 -0.71
CA PRO A 89 -23.44 -16.20 -0.75
C PRO A 89 -24.58 -15.71 0.14
N ASP A 90 -25.82 -16.00 -0.25
CA ASP A 90 -26.98 -15.66 0.56
C ASP A 90 -26.88 -16.30 1.95
N GLY A 91 -27.07 -15.48 2.98
CA GLY A 91 -26.96 -15.93 4.38
C GLY A 91 -25.54 -16.25 4.85
N PHE A 92 -24.50 -16.04 4.03
CA PHE A 92 -23.11 -16.15 4.48
C PHE A 92 -22.86 -15.17 5.62
N TYR A 93 -22.48 -15.74 6.78
CA TYR A 93 -22.06 -15.02 7.98
C TYR A 93 -22.89 -13.74 8.21
N LYS A 94 -24.21 -13.89 8.39
CA LYS A 94 -25.19 -12.76 8.46
C LYS A 94 -24.80 -11.66 9.44
N GLU A 95 -23.98 -11.99 10.45
CA GLU A 95 -23.51 -11.09 11.50
C GLU A 95 -22.33 -10.19 11.05
N LEU A 96 -21.57 -10.54 10.01
CA LEU A 96 -20.48 -9.72 9.44
C LEU A 96 -21.06 -8.78 8.39
N LYS A 97 -21.81 -7.80 8.89
CA LYS A 97 -22.38 -6.71 8.10
C LYS A 97 -21.30 -5.93 7.34
N GLU A 98 -20.06 -5.92 7.84
CA GLU A 98 -18.93 -5.18 7.32
C GLU A 98 -18.60 -5.60 5.88
N LEU A 99 -18.73 -6.89 5.53
CA LEU A 99 -18.57 -7.33 4.14
C LEU A 99 -19.60 -6.68 3.20
N LYS A 100 -20.84 -6.52 3.68
CA LYS A 100 -21.90 -5.83 2.92
C LYS A 100 -21.61 -4.34 2.83
N ASP A 101 -21.14 -3.74 3.90
CA ASP A 101 -20.76 -2.33 3.94
C ASP A 101 -19.66 -2.00 2.93
N VAL A 102 -18.67 -2.88 2.78
CA VAL A 102 -17.61 -2.74 1.78
C VAL A 102 -18.16 -2.76 0.36
N VAL A 103 -19.02 -3.73 0.02
CA VAL A 103 -19.59 -3.82 -1.34
C VAL A 103 -20.60 -2.72 -1.64
N ASN A 104 -21.22 -2.15 -0.61
CA ASN A 104 -22.12 -0.99 -0.69
C ASN A 104 -21.39 0.37 -0.62
N TRP A 105 -20.06 0.37 -0.58
CA TRP A 105 -19.21 1.57 -0.60
C TRP A 105 -19.39 2.49 0.61
N ASN A 106 -19.67 1.92 1.78
CA ASN A 106 -19.69 2.67 3.01
C ASN A 106 -18.31 3.28 3.29
N LYS A 107 -18.31 4.49 3.86
CA LYS A 107 -17.09 5.25 4.16
C LYS A 107 -16.83 5.29 5.65
N LEU A 108 -15.57 5.15 6.01
CA LEU A 108 -15.10 5.37 7.37
C LEU A 108 -13.85 6.21 7.34
N ASP A 109 -13.71 7.07 8.35
CA ASP A 109 -12.53 7.89 8.50
C ASP A 109 -11.37 7.03 9.03
N PRO A 110 -10.27 6.90 8.25
CA PRO A 110 -9.15 6.08 8.68
C PRO A 110 -8.42 6.71 9.87
N PRO A 111 -8.07 5.91 10.90
CA PRO A 111 -7.46 6.44 12.13
C PRO A 111 -6.01 6.90 11.91
N GLY A 112 -5.32 6.38 10.89
CA GLY A 112 -3.93 6.72 10.58
C GLY A 112 -2.89 6.06 11.48
N VAL A 113 -3.23 4.93 12.11
CA VAL A 113 -2.38 4.19 13.05
C VAL A 113 -2.21 2.75 12.61
N LEU A 114 -1.15 2.08 13.05
CA LEU A 114 -0.93 0.66 12.81
C LEU A 114 -1.94 -0.18 13.63
N GLN A 115 -2.63 -1.08 12.94
CA GLN A 115 -3.55 -2.05 13.53
C GLN A 115 -2.95 -3.45 13.40
N LEU A 116 -2.84 -4.17 14.52
CA LEU A 116 -2.35 -5.55 14.52
C LEU A 116 -3.36 -6.46 13.82
N LEU A 117 -2.94 -7.16 12.77
CA LEU A 117 -3.75 -8.17 12.08
C LEU A 117 -3.51 -9.57 12.67
N ILE A 118 -2.24 -9.97 12.74
CA ILE A 118 -1.86 -11.30 13.23
C ILE A 118 -0.40 -11.32 13.67
N LYS A 119 -0.10 -12.11 14.71
CA LYS A 119 1.26 -12.51 15.09
C LYS A 119 1.40 -14.02 14.94
N LYS A 120 2.44 -14.47 14.24
CA LYS A 120 2.77 -15.90 14.09
C LYS A 120 4.27 -16.09 14.31
N GLY A 121 4.62 -16.65 15.47
CA GLY A 121 6.01 -16.70 15.92
C GLY A 121 6.58 -15.29 16.07
N ASP A 122 7.72 -15.03 15.43
CA ASP A 122 8.40 -13.74 15.45
C ASP A 122 7.89 -12.77 14.38
N VAL A 123 7.10 -13.25 13.41
CA VAL A 123 6.53 -12.43 12.35
C VAL A 123 5.22 -11.81 12.81
N THR A 124 5.10 -10.49 12.68
CA THR A 124 3.86 -9.78 13.00
C THR A 124 3.40 -8.94 11.82
N PHE A 125 2.13 -9.08 11.43
CA PHE A 125 1.49 -8.29 10.38
C PHE A 125 0.61 -7.21 10.99
N TYR A 126 0.69 -6.03 10.39
CA TYR A 126 -0.13 -4.87 10.70
C TYR A 126 -0.74 -4.30 9.42
N SER A 127 -1.81 -3.55 9.56
CA SER A 127 -2.36 -2.69 8.51
C SER A 127 -2.40 -1.24 8.97
N ILE A 128 -2.31 -0.31 8.03
CA ILE A 128 -2.52 1.11 8.27
C ILE A 128 -3.31 1.69 7.11
N ALA A 129 -4.35 2.47 7.41
CA ALA A 129 -5.10 3.21 6.42
C ALA A 129 -4.76 4.70 6.52
N LYS A 130 -4.55 5.35 5.38
CA LYS A 130 -4.07 6.72 5.30
C LYS A 130 -5.10 7.72 5.81
N LYS A 131 -4.76 8.45 6.88
CA LYS A 131 -5.59 9.53 7.43
C LYS A 131 -5.77 10.68 6.42
N GLN A 132 -7.01 11.07 6.13
CA GLN A 132 -7.30 12.14 5.16
C GLN A 132 -7.46 13.53 5.77
N ALA A 133 -7.87 13.61 7.04
CA ALA A 133 -8.22 14.85 7.72
C ALA A 133 -7.01 15.59 8.34
N VAL A 134 -5.79 15.25 7.95
CA VAL A 134 -4.56 15.88 8.47
C VAL A 134 -3.90 16.78 7.43
N LYS A 135 -3.10 17.75 7.89
CA LYS A 135 -2.32 18.63 7.01
C LYS A 135 -1.29 17.83 6.19
N GLU A 136 -0.70 16.79 6.79
CA GLU A 136 0.30 15.90 6.20
C GLU A 136 -0.37 14.64 5.68
N LYS A 137 -0.85 14.67 4.43
CA LYS A 137 -1.61 13.58 3.80
C LYS A 137 -0.72 12.53 3.11
N ASP A 138 0.53 12.43 3.53
CA ASP A 138 1.49 11.43 3.07
C ASP A 138 1.39 10.18 3.96
N LEU A 139 1.08 9.03 3.36
CA LEU A 139 0.97 7.75 4.09
C LEU A 139 2.29 7.40 4.77
N TYR A 140 3.42 7.64 4.10
CA TYR A 140 4.73 7.22 4.57
C TYR A 140 5.20 8.05 5.77
N VAL A 141 4.75 9.31 5.89
CA VAL A 141 4.94 10.11 7.10
C VAL A 141 4.17 9.50 8.29
N SER A 142 2.96 8.99 8.05
CA SER A 142 2.18 8.29 9.09
C SER A 142 2.88 7.00 9.51
N ILE A 143 3.38 6.22 8.54
CA ILE A 143 4.14 5.00 8.81
C ILE A 143 5.40 5.31 9.63
N ALA A 144 6.20 6.31 9.21
CA ALA A 144 7.43 6.70 9.90
C ALA A 144 7.20 7.04 11.38
N LYS A 145 6.14 7.80 11.67
CA LYS A 145 5.72 8.14 13.04
C LYS A 145 5.33 6.90 13.85
N GLU A 146 4.54 6.01 13.27
CA GLU A 146 4.06 4.79 13.96
C GLU A 146 5.19 3.79 14.24
N VAL A 147 6.13 3.63 13.31
CA VAL A 147 7.32 2.76 13.50
C VAL A 147 8.44 3.44 14.28
N LYS A 148 8.33 4.76 14.52
CA LYS A 148 9.30 5.59 15.25
C LYS A 148 10.70 5.50 14.64
N SER A 149 10.78 5.58 13.31
CA SER A 149 12.02 5.48 12.57
C SER A 149 11.91 6.18 11.23
N HIS A 150 13.04 6.64 10.71
CA HIS A 150 13.16 7.07 9.33
C HIS A 150 12.81 5.93 8.38
N VAL A 151 12.16 6.24 7.27
CA VAL A 151 11.78 5.24 6.26
C VAL A 151 12.32 5.59 4.89
N ASN A 152 12.78 4.58 4.17
CA ASN A 152 13.21 4.66 2.78
C ASN A 152 12.07 4.13 1.92
N VAL A 153 11.63 4.91 0.93
CA VAL A 153 10.38 4.69 0.20
C VAL A 153 10.63 4.57 -1.30
N GLN A 154 10.18 3.46 -1.87
CA GLN A 154 10.07 3.26 -3.31
C GLN A 154 8.61 3.48 -3.73
N THR A 155 8.37 4.38 -4.69
CA THR A 155 7.07 4.51 -5.37
C THR A 155 7.25 4.99 -6.81
N TRP A 156 6.33 4.61 -7.70
CA TRP A 156 6.26 5.14 -9.08
C TRP A 156 6.45 6.66 -9.17
N HIS A 157 7.35 7.11 -10.05
CA HIS A 157 7.70 8.52 -10.29
C HIS A 157 8.19 9.33 -9.07
N SER A 158 8.74 8.68 -8.04
CA SER A 158 9.33 9.39 -6.88
C SER A 158 10.49 10.33 -7.24
N ASP A 159 10.98 10.29 -8.48
CA ASP A 159 12.06 11.10 -9.03
C ASP A 159 11.60 12.28 -9.91
N THR A 160 10.32 12.34 -10.34
CA THR A 160 9.91 13.25 -11.44
C THR A 160 8.73 14.21 -11.20
N GLU A 161 8.17 14.37 -9.99
CA GLU A 161 6.98 15.25 -9.79
C GLU A 161 7.11 16.28 -8.65
N GLY A 162 8.34 16.58 -8.22
CA GLY A 162 8.57 17.49 -7.08
C GLY A 162 8.18 16.87 -5.74
N ASP A 163 8.07 15.54 -5.70
CA ASP A 163 8.00 14.74 -4.48
C ASP A 163 9.43 14.59 -3.95
N ILE A 164 9.83 15.52 -3.09
CA ILE A 164 11.12 15.43 -2.42
C ILE A 164 11.01 14.62 -1.14
N SER A 165 12.12 14.04 -0.69
CA SER A 165 12.25 13.47 0.66
C SER A 165 11.66 14.41 1.71
N TYR A 166 10.73 13.91 2.53
CA TYR A 166 10.08 14.71 3.57
C TYR A 166 10.96 14.70 4.81
N CYS A 167 11.57 15.85 5.11
CA CYS A 167 12.56 15.98 6.18
C CYS A 167 12.21 17.13 7.14
N LYS A 168 10.94 17.20 7.56
CA LYS A 168 10.42 18.30 8.39
C LYS A 168 10.00 17.85 9.80
N GLY A 169 10.00 16.54 10.06
CA GLY A 169 9.57 15.95 11.33
C GLY A 169 10.71 15.20 12.02
N PRO A 170 10.45 14.63 13.21
CA PRO A 170 11.42 13.79 13.91
C PRO A 170 11.76 12.53 13.11
N GLU A 171 10.78 11.96 12.39
CA GLU A 171 11.01 10.85 11.45
C GLU A 171 10.92 11.32 9.99
N ASN A 172 12.06 11.31 9.30
CA ASN A 172 12.18 11.59 7.88
C ASN A 172 11.68 10.45 6.98
N VAL A 173 11.23 10.83 5.78
CA VAL A 173 10.80 9.93 4.71
C VAL A 173 11.65 10.18 3.48
N TYR A 174 12.54 9.25 3.17
CA TYR A 174 13.51 9.34 2.08
C TYR A 174 13.01 8.65 0.81
N ASN A 175 13.01 9.35 -0.32
CA ASN A 175 12.73 8.71 -1.61
C ASN A 175 13.90 7.86 -2.06
N ILE A 176 13.62 6.64 -2.50
CA ILE A 176 14.55 5.79 -3.23
C ILE A 176 14.55 6.26 -4.69
N LYS A 177 15.75 6.48 -5.23
CA LYS A 177 15.98 6.96 -6.60
C LYS A 177 16.31 5.84 -7.58
N SER A 178 16.81 4.73 -7.09
CA SER A 178 16.99 3.52 -7.89
C SER A 178 16.96 2.28 -7.00
N VAL A 179 16.37 1.24 -7.57
CA VAL A 179 16.30 -0.10 -6.98
C VAL A 179 17.28 -0.99 -7.72
N GLN A 180 18.01 -1.81 -6.98
CA GLN A 180 18.90 -2.82 -7.53
C GLN A 180 18.63 -4.16 -6.87
N ILE A 181 18.31 -5.16 -7.68
CA ILE A 181 18.16 -6.54 -7.21
C ILE A 181 19.18 -7.40 -7.93
N LYS A 182 19.91 -8.20 -7.16
CA LYS A 182 20.89 -9.14 -7.69
C LYS A 182 20.22 -10.03 -8.75
N ASP A 183 20.90 -10.23 -9.87
CA ASP A 183 20.46 -11.03 -11.02
C ASP A 183 19.27 -10.46 -11.84
N LEU A 184 18.56 -9.44 -11.34
CA LEU A 184 17.50 -8.72 -12.08
C LEU A 184 17.95 -7.36 -12.62
N GLY A 185 19.04 -6.80 -12.08
CA GLY A 185 19.60 -5.53 -12.52
C GLY A 185 19.10 -4.35 -11.69
N GLU A 186 19.13 -3.17 -12.30
CA GLU A 186 18.82 -1.89 -11.68
C GLU A 186 17.80 -1.13 -12.51
N TRP A 187 16.89 -0.44 -11.84
CA TRP A 187 15.90 0.40 -12.50
C TRP A 187 15.56 1.64 -11.66
N SER A 188 15.06 2.66 -12.35
CA SER A 188 14.50 3.87 -11.75
C SER A 188 13.03 3.68 -11.35
N PRO A 189 12.51 4.52 -10.44
CA PRO A 189 11.10 4.51 -10.05
C PRO A 189 10.09 4.62 -11.18
N GLY A 190 10.45 5.24 -12.31
CA GLY A 190 9.58 5.31 -13.49
C GLY A 190 9.27 3.96 -14.16
N ASN A 191 10.01 2.89 -13.84
CA ASN A 191 9.79 1.53 -14.33
C ASN A 191 9.26 0.58 -13.24
N ASP A 192 8.80 1.12 -12.10
CA ASP A 192 8.46 0.34 -10.92
C ASP A 192 7.16 0.84 -10.26
N HIS A 193 6.04 0.14 -10.50
CA HIS A 193 4.76 0.48 -9.89
C HIS A 193 4.69 0.05 -8.43
N SER A 194 5.65 -0.72 -7.94
CA SER A 194 5.67 -1.13 -6.55
C SER A 194 5.73 0.09 -5.64
N LYS A 195 5.14 -0.10 -4.46
CA LYS A 195 5.01 0.94 -3.44
C LYS A 195 5.35 0.25 -2.14
N TRP A 196 6.50 0.59 -1.60
CA TRP A 196 6.95 -0.01 -0.37
C TRP A 196 7.87 0.93 0.38
N CYS A 197 7.96 0.71 1.69
CA CYS A 197 8.96 1.36 2.50
C CYS A 197 9.59 0.40 3.50
N VAL A 198 10.84 0.69 3.85
CA VAL A 198 11.60 -0.03 4.86
C VAL A 198 12.20 0.96 5.84
N ASP A 199 12.13 0.66 7.13
CA ASP A 199 12.68 1.54 8.15
C ASP A 199 14.20 1.38 8.32
N GLU A 200 14.87 2.42 8.80
CA GLU A 200 16.33 2.40 8.97
C GLU A 200 16.81 1.45 10.06
N ASN A 201 15.94 1.14 11.04
CA ASN A 201 16.23 0.12 12.06
C ASN A 201 16.14 -1.31 11.51
N LYS A 202 15.68 -1.50 10.26
CA LYS A 202 15.51 -2.78 9.59
C LYS A 202 14.65 -3.75 10.39
N LEU A 203 13.51 -3.26 10.88
CA LEU A 203 12.52 -4.04 11.61
C LEU A 203 11.18 -4.11 10.88
N TRP A 204 10.90 -3.15 10.01
CA TRP A 204 9.61 -2.94 9.38
C TRP A 204 9.75 -2.85 7.87
N THR A 205 8.91 -3.60 7.17
CA THR A 205 8.66 -3.43 5.74
C THR A 205 7.17 -3.22 5.53
N CYS A 206 6.78 -2.19 4.81
CA CYS A 206 5.38 -1.95 4.44
C CYS A 206 5.21 -1.97 2.92
N ILE A 207 4.21 -2.70 2.42
CA ILE A 207 3.78 -2.68 1.03
C ILE A 207 2.47 -1.88 0.96
N ALA A 208 2.43 -0.87 0.09
CA ALA A 208 1.43 0.19 0.14
C ALA A 208 0.61 0.31 -1.15
N ASP A 209 -0.52 1.00 -1.04
CA ASP A 209 -1.44 1.31 -2.15
C ASP A 209 -1.03 2.57 -2.93
N VAL A 210 -0.62 3.63 -2.22
CA VAL A 210 -0.46 4.99 -2.75
C VAL A 210 0.99 5.32 -3.10
N ASN A 211 1.22 5.94 -4.26
CA ASN A 211 2.52 6.57 -4.54
C ASN A 211 2.65 7.90 -3.77
N ARG A 212 3.79 8.58 -3.91
CA ARG A 212 4.06 9.86 -3.23
C ARG A 212 3.79 11.12 -4.08
N ALA A 213 3.22 10.98 -5.27
CA ALA A 213 2.79 12.12 -6.09
C ALA A 213 1.79 13.00 -5.34
N LYS A 214 1.97 14.32 -5.43
CA LYS A 214 1.06 15.31 -4.81
C LYS A 214 -0.42 15.05 -5.12
N THR A 215 -0.73 14.57 -6.32
CA THR A 215 -2.10 14.22 -6.72
C THR A 215 -2.67 13.04 -5.93
N GLN A 216 -1.83 12.12 -5.45
CA GLN A 216 -2.25 10.96 -4.67
C GLN A 216 -2.38 11.26 -3.17
N PHE A 217 -1.85 12.37 -2.67
CA PHE A 217 -2.03 12.79 -1.27
C PHE A 217 -3.50 12.92 -0.88
N LEU A 218 -4.38 13.26 -1.82
CA LEU A 218 -5.83 13.35 -1.57
C LEU A 218 -6.58 12.02 -1.72
N ARG A 219 -5.97 10.99 -2.31
CA ARG A 219 -6.62 9.69 -2.54
C ARG A 219 -6.54 8.80 -1.31
N TYR A 220 -7.52 7.93 -1.10
CA TYR A 220 -7.47 6.94 -0.02
C TYR A 220 -6.52 5.79 -0.38
N GLY A 221 -6.24 4.94 0.60
CA GLY A 221 -5.31 3.81 0.48
C GLY A 221 -4.71 3.47 1.83
N GLY A 222 -3.94 2.40 1.87
CA GLY A 222 -3.24 1.96 3.07
C GLY A 222 -1.96 1.20 2.75
N ALA A 223 -1.51 0.43 3.73
CA ALA A 223 -0.41 -0.49 3.60
C ALA A 223 -0.60 -1.73 4.48
N LEU A 224 0.01 -2.82 4.06
CA LEU A 224 0.31 -3.99 4.88
C LEU A 224 1.77 -3.90 5.33
N CYS A 225 1.99 -3.90 6.65
CA CYS A 225 3.30 -3.83 7.26
C CYS A 225 3.66 -5.14 7.94
N ILE A 226 4.90 -5.59 7.73
CA ILE A 226 5.49 -6.77 8.34
C ILE A 226 6.59 -6.30 9.30
N LYS A 227 6.47 -6.70 10.56
CA LYS A 227 7.55 -6.60 11.53
C LYS A 227 8.35 -7.89 11.51
N ASP A 228 9.42 -7.91 10.73
CA ASP A 228 10.34 -9.03 10.57
C ASP A 228 11.69 -8.50 10.09
N LYS A 229 12.76 -8.81 10.83
CA LYS A 229 14.11 -8.29 10.57
C LYS A 229 14.68 -8.82 9.25
N ASN A 230 14.48 -10.09 8.93
CA ASN A 230 15.04 -10.69 7.72
C ASN A 230 14.42 -10.07 6.47
N ILE A 231 13.10 -9.88 6.47
CA ILE A 231 12.39 -9.22 5.37
C ILE A 231 12.84 -7.76 5.24
N ALA A 232 12.94 -7.03 6.35
CA ALA A 232 13.41 -5.64 6.32
C ALA A 232 14.86 -5.52 5.84
N GLU A 233 15.76 -6.43 6.20
CA GLU A 233 17.12 -6.47 5.66
C GLU A 233 17.14 -6.72 4.15
N ILE A 234 16.28 -7.62 3.64
CA ILE A 234 16.14 -7.88 2.20
C ILE A 234 15.66 -6.62 1.46
N PHE A 235 14.57 -5.99 1.91
CA PHE A 235 14.05 -4.78 1.26
C PHE A 235 15.03 -3.60 1.36
N MET A 236 15.73 -3.46 2.48
CA MET A 236 16.80 -2.46 2.62
C MET A 236 17.93 -2.71 1.62
N SER A 237 18.26 -3.98 1.31
CA SER A 237 19.31 -4.31 0.33
C SER A 237 18.94 -3.95 -1.11
N PHE A 238 17.65 -3.80 -1.42
CA PHE A 238 17.20 -3.40 -2.76
C PHE A 238 17.43 -1.92 -3.05
N LYS A 239 17.59 -1.10 -2.02
CA LYS A 239 17.85 0.33 -2.13
C LYS A 239 19.28 0.57 -2.61
N LYS A 240 19.45 1.18 -3.78
CA LYS A 240 20.76 1.58 -4.29
C LYS A 240 21.08 3.04 -3.99
N GLU A 241 20.21 3.96 -4.39
CA GLU A 241 20.38 5.41 -4.15
C GLU A 241 19.14 5.99 -3.46
N THR A 242 19.36 6.91 -2.53
CA THR A 242 18.32 7.69 -1.85
C THR A 242 18.47 9.18 -2.11
N GLU A 243 17.36 9.89 -2.26
CA GLU A 243 17.38 11.35 -2.28
C GLU A 243 17.73 11.91 -0.89
N SER A 244 18.84 12.63 -0.82
CA SER A 244 19.26 13.39 0.37
C SER A 244 18.20 14.41 0.79
N SER A 245 18.10 14.67 2.11
CA SER A 245 17.35 15.82 2.63
C SER A 245 17.87 17.10 1.98
N ARG A 246 17.04 17.79 1.19
CA ARG A 246 17.36 19.15 0.75
C ARG A 246 17.11 20.09 1.91
N THR A 247 18.13 20.32 2.74
CA THR A 247 18.12 21.37 3.78
C THR A 247 18.67 22.71 3.28
N GLY A 248 19.04 22.82 2.00
CA GLY A 248 19.50 24.06 1.37
C GLY A 248 18.35 24.90 0.79
N PRO A 249 18.49 26.24 0.72
CA PRO A 249 17.51 27.10 0.07
C PRO A 249 17.32 26.67 -1.39
N PRO A 250 16.11 26.84 -1.97
CA PRO A 250 15.89 26.52 -3.37
C PRO A 250 16.87 27.32 -4.22
N ILE A 251 17.68 26.63 -5.02
CA ILE A 251 18.48 27.27 -6.07
C ILE A 251 17.47 27.83 -7.07
N LEU A 252 17.20 29.12 -6.97
CA LEU A 252 16.59 29.90 -8.04
C LEU A 252 17.60 29.95 -9.18
N THR A 253 17.50 29.03 -10.13
CA THR A 253 18.07 29.26 -11.46
C THR A 253 17.14 30.25 -12.18
N LEU A 254 17.71 31.41 -12.49
CA LEU A 254 17.15 32.47 -13.33
C LEU A 254 16.73 31.96 -14.72
#